data_AF-A0A835EKI6-F1
#
_entry.id   AF-A0A835EKI6-F1
#
_cell.length_a   1.000
_cell.length_b   1.000
_cell.length_c   1.000
_cell.angle_alpha   90.00
_cell.angle_beta   90.00
_cell.angle_gamma   90.00
#
_symmetry.space_group_name_H-M   'P 1'
#
loop_
_entity.id
_entity.type
_entity.pdbx_description
1 polymer ?
#
loop_
_entity_poly.entity_id
_entity_poly.type
_entity_poly.pdbx_seq_one_letter_code
_entity_poly.pdbx_strand_id
1 'polypeptide(L)'
;MDEAAMRQATLKPGVVGETGMPLVVLHSTAATTTQSTRAEQLPLRVTAEFDQWPEMDARRREWVSPAQAAEAIAWCHHTSRRKPLTCSG
;
A
#
# COMPACT_ATOMS: atom_id res chain seq x y z
N MET A 1 -9.97 0.29 -12.78
CA MET A 1 -9.14 -0.23 -11.68
C MET A 1 -8.30 0.89 -11.11
N ASP A 2 -7.75 1.72 -11.99
CA ASP A 2 -6.99 2.94 -11.69
C ASP A 2 -7.75 3.87 -10.73
N GLU A 3 -9.01 4.20 -10.99
CA GLU A 3 -9.81 5.05 -10.07
C GLU A 3 -9.87 4.52 -8.64
N ALA A 4 -9.98 3.19 -8.46
CA ALA A 4 -9.97 2.58 -7.15
C ALA A 4 -8.58 2.70 -6.49
N ALA A 5 -7.50 2.52 -7.26
CA ALA A 5 -6.14 2.72 -6.77
C ALA A 5 -5.87 4.18 -6.37
N MET A 6 -6.34 5.15 -7.15
CA MET A 6 -6.22 6.59 -6.81
C MET A 6 -7.03 6.94 -5.57
N ARG A 7 -8.25 6.43 -5.47
CA ARG A 7 -9.05 6.59 -4.26
C ARG A 7 -8.31 6.05 -3.05
N GLN A 8 -7.70 4.87 -3.14
CA GLN A 8 -6.92 4.29 -2.05
C GLN A 8 -5.68 5.13 -1.72
N ALA A 9 -4.98 5.68 -2.71
CA ALA A 9 -3.84 6.57 -2.51
C ALA A 9 -4.24 7.89 -1.81
N THR A 10 -5.42 8.43 -2.11
CA THR A 10 -5.96 9.60 -1.40
C THR A 10 -6.39 9.25 0.02
N LEU A 11 -7.08 8.11 0.22
CA LEU A 11 -7.61 7.74 1.54
C LEU A 11 -6.51 7.39 2.54
N LYS A 12 -5.51 6.60 2.12
CA LYS A 12 -4.57 5.94 3.03
C LYS A 12 -3.30 6.74 3.28
N PRO A 13 -2.47 7.02 2.26
CA PRO A 13 -1.31 7.91 2.44
C PRO A 13 -1.62 9.38 2.17
N GLY A 14 -2.79 9.76 1.65
CA GLY A 14 -3.09 11.17 1.40
C GLY A 14 -2.30 11.77 0.25
N VAL A 15 -2.14 11.03 -0.85
CA VAL A 15 -1.39 11.49 -2.02
C VAL A 15 -2.22 11.37 -3.30
N VAL A 16 -1.86 12.17 -4.30
CA VAL A 16 -2.39 12.10 -5.67
C VAL A 16 -1.24 12.09 -6.67
N GLY A 17 -1.51 11.58 -7.87
CA GLY A 17 -0.49 11.40 -8.87
C GLY A 17 -0.99 10.76 -10.14
N GLU A 18 -0.04 10.40 -10.98
CA GLU A 18 -0.25 9.75 -12.26
C GLU A 18 0.09 8.26 -12.14
N THR A 19 -0.83 7.38 -12.51
CA THR A 19 -0.53 5.95 -12.61
C THR A 19 0.15 5.59 -13.92
N GLY A 20 1.10 4.67 -13.83
CA GLY A 20 1.68 4.00 -14.98
C GLY A 20 1.04 2.63 -15.24
N MET A 21 1.62 1.87 -16.17
CA MET A 21 1.20 0.49 -16.43
C MET A 21 1.38 -0.41 -15.20
N PRO A 22 0.51 -1.42 -14.99
CA PRO A 22 0.64 -2.37 -13.88
C PRO A 22 2.03 -3.01 -13.85
N LEU A 23 2.67 -2.98 -12.68
CA LEU A 23 3.94 -3.67 -12.45
C LEU A 23 3.73 -5.17 -12.23
N VAL A 24 2.63 -5.53 -11.55
CA VAL A 24 2.31 -6.91 -11.18
C VAL A 24 0.80 -7.11 -11.19
N VAL A 25 0.36 -8.27 -11.67
CA VAL A 25 -1.00 -8.77 -11.49
C VAL A 25 -0.95 -9.94 -10.51
N LEU A 26 -1.66 -9.82 -9.39
CA LEU A 26 -1.72 -10.81 -8.32
C LEU A 26 -3.05 -11.53 -8.36
N HIS A 27 -3.00 -12.86 -8.39
CA HIS A 27 -4.19 -13.71 -8.24
C HIS A 27 -4.12 -14.38 -6.87
N SER A 28 -5.17 -14.21 -6.07
CA SER A 28 -5.29 -14.85 -4.77
C SER A 28 -6.61 -15.60 -4.68
N THR A 29 -6.53 -16.85 -4.25
CA THR A 29 -7.68 -17.66 -3.86
C THR A 29 -7.72 -17.73 -2.35
N ALA A 30 -8.85 -17.37 -1.75
CA ALA A 30 -9.01 -17.49 -0.32
C ALA A 30 -9.12 -18.98 0.05
N ALA A 31 -8.35 -19.44 1.06
CA ALA A 31 -8.35 -20.85 1.45
C ALA A 31 -9.72 -21.36 1.95
N THR A 32 -10.57 -20.45 2.44
CA THR A 32 -11.89 -20.72 3.02
C THR A 32 -13.05 -20.39 2.10
N THR A 33 -12.81 -19.89 0.89
CA THR A 33 -13.87 -19.47 -0.04
C THR A 33 -13.50 -19.80 -1.48
N THR A 34 -14.45 -20.23 -2.30
CA THR A 34 -14.23 -20.47 -3.75
C THR A 34 -14.04 -19.17 -4.55
N GLN A 35 -13.89 -18.01 -3.89
CA GLN A 35 -13.66 -16.73 -4.53
C GLN A 35 -12.18 -16.55 -4.86
N SER A 36 -11.91 -16.37 -6.14
CA SER A 36 -10.64 -15.86 -6.63
C SER A 36 -10.72 -14.35 -6.78
N THR A 37 -9.80 -13.63 -6.14
CA THR A 37 -9.61 -12.19 -6.32
C THR A 37 -8.41 -11.93 -7.20
N ARG A 38 -8.57 -11.00 -8.14
CA ARG A 38 -7.48 -10.42 -8.93
C ARG A 38 -7.21 -9.02 -8.41
N ALA A 39 -5.95 -8.71 -8.18
CA ALA A 39 -5.48 -7.39 -7.80
C ALA A 39 -4.33 -6.97 -8.73
N GLU A 40 -4.22 -5.68 -9.00
CA GLU A 40 -3.11 -5.12 -9.79
C GLU A 40 -2.33 -4.14 -8.92
N GLN A 41 -1.01 -4.16 -9.06
CA GLN A 41 -0.13 -3.18 -8.45
C GLN A 41 0.26 -2.15 -9.52
N LEU A 42 -0.28 -0.95 -9.38
CA LEU A 42 0.00 0.18 -10.26
C LEU A 42 1.09 1.06 -9.64
N PRO A 43 2.13 1.45 -10.41
CA PRO A 43 3.08 2.44 -9.95
C PRO A 43 2.39 3.81 -9.94
N LEU A 44 2.63 4.60 -8.89
CA LEU A 44 2.09 5.95 -8.75
C LEU A 44 3.24 6.96 -8.70
N ARG A 45 3.29 7.87 -9.68
CA ARG A 45 4.14 9.04 -9.61
C ARG A 45 3.39 10.13 -8.86
N VAL A 46 3.76 10.36 -7.60
CA VAL A 46 3.11 11.38 -6.77
C VAL A 46 3.44 12.77 -7.29
N THR A 47 2.39 13.59 -7.44
CA THR A 47 2.48 14.99 -7.88
C THR A 47 2.08 15.97 -6.78
N ALA A 48 1.28 15.52 -5.80
CA ALA A 48 0.96 16.31 -4.62
C ALA A 48 0.68 15.43 -3.40
N GLU A 49 0.97 16.01 -2.24
CA GLU A 49 0.67 15.47 -0.92
C GLU A 49 -0.38 16.35 -0.25
N PHE A 50 -1.33 15.72 0.43
CA PHE A 50 -2.25 16.46 1.29
C PHE A 50 -1.67 16.61 2.69
N ASP A 51 -1.82 17.82 3.25
CA ASP A 51 -1.56 18.11 4.66
C ASP A 51 -2.59 17.43 5.56
N GLN A 52 -3.84 17.30 5.07
CA GLN A 52 -4.91 16.57 5.74
C GLN A 52 -5.52 15.50 4.83
N TRP A 53 -5.60 14.25 5.32
CA TRP A 53 -6.18 13.14 4.57
C TRP A 53 -7.01 12.19 5.46
N PRO A 54 -7.93 11.39 4.87
CA PRO A 54 -8.98 10.71 5.62
C PRO A 54 -8.54 9.68 6.66
N GLU A 55 -7.46 8.92 6.41
CA GLU A 55 -6.96 7.91 7.36
C GLU A 55 -5.74 8.37 8.17
N MET A 56 -5.45 9.67 8.28
CA MET A 56 -4.23 10.14 8.98
C MET A 56 -4.19 9.74 10.46
N ASP A 57 -5.36 9.67 11.11
CA ASP A 57 -5.43 9.33 12.53
C ASP A 57 -5.11 7.84 12.78
N ALA A 58 -5.28 7.00 11.74
CA ALA A 58 -5.04 5.57 11.79
C ALA A 58 -3.73 5.15 11.11
N ARG A 59 -3.05 6.06 10.40
CA ARG A 59 -1.88 5.75 9.58
C ARG A 59 -0.82 6.84 9.61
N ARG A 60 0.43 6.41 9.57
CA ARG A 60 1.58 7.29 9.33
C ARG A 60 2.01 7.20 7.86
N ARG A 61 2.17 8.34 7.18
CA ARG A 61 2.84 8.42 5.87
C ARG A 61 4.34 8.55 6.10
N GLU A 62 5.13 7.76 5.38
CA GLU A 62 6.59 7.82 5.41
C GLU A 62 7.14 7.51 4.01
N TRP A 63 8.06 8.35 3.55
CA TRP A 63 8.79 8.14 2.30
C TRP A 63 10.07 7.37 2.58
N VAL A 64 10.22 6.23 1.93
CA VAL A 64 11.37 5.35 2.13
C VAL A 64 12.01 5.02 0.79
N SER A 65 13.32 4.73 0.82
CA SER A 65 14.00 4.20 -0.36
C SER A 65 13.50 2.78 -0.68
N PRO A 66 13.65 2.30 -1.93
CA PRO A 66 13.30 0.93 -2.30
C PRO A 66 13.98 -0.14 -1.43
N ALA A 67 15.22 0.11 -0.99
CA ALA A 67 15.95 -0.80 -0.11
C ALA A 67 15.31 -0.90 1.29
N GLN A 68 14.97 0.24 1.90
CA GLN A 68 14.27 0.29 3.18
C GLN A 68 12.87 -0.34 3.09
N ALA A 69 12.15 -0.14 1.98
CA ALA A 69 10.86 -0.78 1.74
C ALA A 69 11.01 -2.31 1.66
N ALA A 70 12.00 -2.81 0.91
CA ALA A 70 12.26 -4.24 0.78
C ALA A 70 12.60 -4.88 2.13
N GLU A 71 13.42 -4.21 2.94
CA GLU A 71 13.73 -4.65 4.30
C GLU A 71 12.47 -4.71 5.17
N ALA A 72 11.70 -3.62 5.26
CA ALA A 72 10.48 -3.57 6.07
C ALA A 72 9.46 -4.66 5.68
N ILE A 73 9.29 -4.90 4.37
CA ILE A 73 8.42 -5.96 3.85
C ILE A 73 8.94 -7.34 4.27
N ALA A 74 10.24 -7.61 4.14
CA ALA A 74 10.84 -8.88 4.55
C ALA A 74 10.64 -9.17 6.05
N TRP A 75 10.77 -8.14 6.91
CA TRP A 75 10.47 -8.25 8.34
C TRP A 75 8.98 -8.54 8.62
N CYS A 76 8.07 -7.91 7.86
CA CYS A 76 6.62 -8.13 8.00
C CYS A 76 6.17 -9.53 7.53
N HIS A 77 6.75 -10.09 6.47
CA HIS A 77 6.42 -11.44 6.01
C HIS A 77 6.81 -12.53 7.02
N HIS A 78 7.70 -12.23 7.97
CA HIS A 78 8.05 -13.14 9.05
C HIS A 78 7.04 -13.15 10.22
N THR A 79 6.11 -12.20 10.26
CA THR A 79 5.16 -11.99 11.36
C THR A 79 3.70 -12.08 10.91
N SER A 80 3.26 -13.28 10.53
CA SER A 80 1.83 -13.64 10.40
C SER A 80 1.04 -13.55 11.72
N ARG A 81 1.48 -12.76 12.70
CA ARG A 81 0.80 -12.45 13.97
C ARG A 81 1.33 -11.14 14.58
N ARG A 82 0.47 -10.11 14.59
CA ARG A 82 0.43 -8.94 15.51
C ARG A 82 1.64 -7.98 15.58
N LYS A 83 1.54 -6.82 14.91
CA LYS A 83 1.30 -5.46 15.46
C LYS A 83 1.64 -4.38 14.41
N PRO A 84 0.95 -3.23 14.39
CA PRO A 84 1.37 -2.07 13.59
C PRO A 84 2.73 -1.57 14.11
N LEU A 85 3.58 -1.13 13.19
CA LEU A 85 4.93 -0.64 13.43
C LEU A 85 4.96 0.50 14.46
N THR A 86 5.14 0.16 15.74
CA THR A 86 5.87 0.99 16.69
C THR A 86 7.29 0.42 16.75
N CYS A 87 8.15 0.84 15.82
CA CYS A 87 9.59 0.69 15.99
C CYS A 87 10.12 2.05 16.45
N SER A 88 10.29 2.17 17.77
CA SER A 88 11.15 3.15 18.41
C SER A 88 12.42 2.41 18.84
N GLY A 89 13.58 2.92 18.47
CA GLY A 89 14.89 2.36 18.78
C GLY A 89 15.93 2.86 17.78
#